data_AF-B2FDC4-F1
#
_entry.id   AF-B2FDC4-F1
#
_cell.length_a   1.000
_cell.length_b   1.000
_cell.length_c   1.000
_cell.angle_alpha   90.00
_cell.angle_beta   90.00
_cell.angle_gamma   90.00
#
_symmetry.space_group_name_H-M   'P 1'
#
loop_
_entity.id
_entity.type
_entity.pdbx_description
1 polymer ?
#
loop_
_entity_poly.entity_id
_entity_poly.type
_entity_poly.pdbx_seq_one_letter_code
_entity_poly.pdbx_strand_id
1 'polypeptide(L)' 'MAVVYISGDSAAEWAINGVPNDIMLEKPFAMAEMITAVDHLLNERSTDPASA' A
#
# COMPACT_ATOMS: atom_id res chain seq x y z
N MET A 1 -4.69 7.88 5.62
CA MET A 1 -3.77 8.24 4.50
C MET A 1 -3.51 6.98 3.68
N ALA A 2 -2.98 7.05 2.46
CA ALA A 2 -2.92 5.96 1.48
C ALA A 2 -1.50 6.04 1.01
N VAL A 3 -0.75 5.04 1.41
CA VAL A 3 0.70 5.04 1.33
C VAL A 3 1.06 3.71 0.70
N VAL A 4 1.86 3.79 -0.36
CA VAL A 4 2.42 2.62 -1.01
C VAL A 4 3.93 2.74 -0.85
N TYR A 5 4.54 1.79 -0.16
CA TYR A 5 5.99 1.66 -0.09
C TYR A 5 6.47 0.76 -1.23
N ILE A 6 7.65 1.06 -1.76
CA ILE A 6 8.29 0.26 -2.81
C ILE A 6 9.72 -0.05 -2.37
N SER A 7 10.07 -1.34 -2.25
CA SER A 7 11.43 -1.78 -1.92
C SER A 7 11.97 -2.78 -2.93
N GLY A 8 13.31 -2.87 -3.03
CA GLY A 8 13.96 -3.88 -3.86
C GLY A 8 14.67 -5.01 -3.09
N ASP A 9 14.94 -4.82 -1.80
CA ASP A 9 15.76 -5.75 -1.01
C ASP A 9 15.29 -5.77 0.47
N SER A 10 15.06 -4.58 1.04
CA SER A 10 14.67 -4.39 2.45
C SER A 10 13.15 -4.47 2.75
N ALA A 11 12.39 -5.30 2.07
CA ALA A 11 10.94 -5.36 2.32
C ALA A 11 10.57 -5.98 3.66
N ALA A 12 11.38 -6.92 4.14
CA ALA A 12 11.20 -7.55 5.44
C ALA A 12 11.24 -6.54 6.60
N GLU A 13 11.90 -5.39 6.40
CA GLU A 13 11.98 -4.31 7.39
C GLU A 13 10.72 -3.44 7.43
N TRP A 14 9.79 -3.59 6.48
CA TRP A 14 8.58 -2.78 6.42
C TRP A 14 7.60 -3.08 7.56
N ALA A 15 7.54 -4.31 8.07
CA ALA A 15 6.59 -4.71 9.10
C ALA A 15 6.64 -3.85 10.39
N ILE A 16 7.77 -3.17 10.64
CA ILE A 16 7.95 -2.27 11.79
C ILE A 16 7.98 -0.77 11.42
N ASN A 17 8.08 -0.45 10.13
CA ASN A 17 8.19 0.93 9.60
C ASN A 17 6.92 1.41 8.87
N GLY A 18 5.99 0.51 8.58
CA GLY A 18 4.73 0.81 7.95
C GLY A 18 3.80 1.66 8.82
N VAL A 19 2.76 2.19 8.18
CA VAL A 19 1.66 2.91 8.82
C VAL A 19 0.36 2.10 8.67
N PRO A 20 -0.65 2.29 9.52
CA PRO A 20 -1.90 1.57 9.38
C PRO A 20 -2.56 1.80 8.01
N ASN A 21 -3.00 0.72 7.37
CA ASN A 21 -3.63 0.70 6.04
C ASN A 21 -2.70 1.19 4.92
N ASP A 22 -1.46 0.70 4.92
CA ASP A 22 -0.50 0.88 3.83
C ASP A 22 -0.20 -0.43 3.11
N ILE A 23 0.37 -0.34 1.90
CA ILE A 23 0.79 -1.50 1.10
C ILE A 23 2.28 -1.41 0.77
N MET A 24 3.02 -2.49 0.98
CA MET A 24 4.40 -2.66 0.50
C MET A 24 4.44 -3.44 -0.82
N LEU A 25 5.12 -2.89 -1.83
CA LEU A 25 5.41 -3.53 -3.11
C LEU A 25 6.90 -3.84 -3.23
N GLU A 26 7.22 -5.12 -3.39
CA GLU A 26 8.58 -5.58 -3.62
C GLU A 26 8.88 -5.70 -5.11
N LYS A 27 10.07 -5.24 -5.52
CA LYS A 27 10.52 -5.43 -6.90
C LYS A 27 11.05 -6.86 -7.11
N PRO A 28 10.86 -7.42 -8.31
CA PRO A 28 10.12 -6.84 -9.45
C PRO A 28 8.61 -7.01 -9.30
N PHE A 29 7.85 -5.98 -9.67
CA PHE A 29 6.39 -6.03 -9.79
C PHE A 29 5.96 -5.52 -11.17
N ALA A 30 4.78 -5.93 -11.63
CA ALA A 30 4.17 -5.41 -12.84
C ALA A 30 3.48 -4.07 -12.57
N MET A 31 3.48 -3.18 -13.57
CA MET A 31 2.82 -1.86 -13.44
C MET A 31 1.34 -1.98 -13.06
N ALA A 32 0.65 -3.04 -13.49
CA ALA A 32 -0.74 -3.29 -13.10
C ALA A 32 -0.90 -3.54 -11.59
N GLU A 33 0.08 -4.15 -10.92
CA GLU A 33 0.07 -4.40 -9.48
C GLU A 33 0.15 -3.07 -8.70
N MET A 34 0.97 -2.12 -9.18
CA MET A 34 1.05 -0.78 -8.60
C MET A 34 -0.29 -0.02 -8.71
N ILE A 35 -0.91 -0.04 -9.89
CA ILE A 35 -2.20 0.63 -10.08
C ILE A 35 -3.29 0.00 -9.21
N THR A 36 -3.29 -1.34 -9.10
CA THR A 36 -4.23 -2.07 -8.25
C THR A 36 -4.05 -1.72 -6.77
N ALA A 37 -2.81 -1.63 -6.28
CA ALA A 37 -2.53 -1.25 -4.90
C ALA A 37 -3.02 0.16 -4.58
N VAL A 38 -2.83 1.12 -5.50
CA VAL A 38 -3.32 2.49 -5.32
C VAL A 38 -4.86 2.54 -5.36
N ASP A 39 -5.49 1.87 -6.32
CA ASP A 39 -6.96 1.79 -6.42
C ASP A 39 -7.58 1.20 -5.15
N HIS A 40 -7.02 0.11 -4.65
CA HIS A 40 -7.46 -0.54 -3.41
C HIS A 40 -7.43 0.44 -2.23
N LEU A 41 -6.30 1.09 -1.98
CA LEU A 41 -6.16 2.02 -0.86
C LEU A 41 -7.10 3.22 -0.97
N LEU A 42 -7.38 3.71 -2.18
CA LEU A 42 -8.32 4.81 -2.37
C LEU A 42 -9.77 4.37 -2.11
N ASN A 43 -10.16 3.20 -2.62
CA ASN A 43 -11.51 2.67 -2.47
C ASN A 43 -11.82 2.24 -1.03
N GLU A 44 -10.84 1.69 -0.31
CA GLU A 44 -10.99 1.37 1.11
C GLU A 44 -11.24 2.63 1.94
N ARG A 45 -10.54 3.74 1.65
CA ARG A 45 -10.78 5.02 2.34
C ARG A 45 -12.16 5.61 2.06
N SER A 46 -12.70 5.40 0.86
CA SER A 46 -14.06 5.83 0.53
C SER A 46 -15.14 4.97 1.19
N THR A 47 -14.79 3.75 1.60
CA THR A 47 -15.73 2.77 2.19
C THR A 47 -15.66 2.75 3.73
N ASP A 48 -14.66 3.39 4.33
CA ASP A 48 -14.51 3.49 5.79
C ASP A 48 -15.68 4.27 6.44
N PRO A 49 -16.56 3.62 7.22
CA PRO A 49 -17.73 4.27 7.81
C PRO A 49 -17.38 5.24 8.95
N ALA A 50 -16.13 5.28 9.41
CA ALA A 50 -15.64 6.21 10.44
C ALA A 50 -15.25 7.59 9.86
N SER A 51 -15.27 7.74 8.53
CA SER A 51 -14.99 9.00 7.82
C SER A 51 -16.26 9.79 7.45
N ALA A 52 -17.46 9.35 7.88
CA ALA A 52 -18.76 9.98 7.64
C ALA A 52 -19.26 10.82 8.83
#